data_AF-A0A2P5EBI3-F1
#
_entry.id   AF-A0A2P5EBI3-F1
#
_cell.length_a   1.000
_cell.length_b   1.000
_cell.length_c   1.000
_cell.angle_alpha   90.00
_cell.angle_beta   90.00
_cell.angle_gamma   90.00
#
_symmetry.space_group_name_H-M   'P 1'
#
loop_
_entity.id
_entity.type
_entity.pdbx_description
1 polymer ?
#
loop_
_entity_poly.entity_id
_entity_poly.type
_entity_poly.pdbx_seq_one_letter_code
_entity_poly.pdbx_strand_id
1 'polypeptide(L)' 'MVPWSYPQTPRQLGATAVLFVAGVSLMGAGAHLAYSNVEAQQARVKARRDFVKDRLRRLLDDID' A
#
# COMPACT_ATOMS: atom_id res chain seq x y z
N MET A 1 12.81 -13.72 31.34
CA MET A 1 12.68 -12.28 31.12
C MET A 1 11.21 -11.93 31.20
N VAL A 2 10.80 -11.18 32.22
CA VAL A 2 9.41 -10.72 32.34
C VAL A 2 9.30 -9.49 31.43
N PRO A 3 8.52 -9.52 30.33
CA PRO A 3 8.45 -8.39 29.41
C PRO A 3 7.80 -7.14 30.03
N TRP A 4 7.31 -7.25 31.27
CA TRP A 4 6.49 -6.26 31.94
C TRP A 4 6.87 -6.09 33.42
N SER A 5 8.02 -5.46 33.67
CA SER A 5 8.54 -5.26 35.04
C SER A 5 8.30 -3.85 35.60
N TYR A 6 7.43 -3.05 34.97
CA TYR A 6 7.09 -1.69 35.41
C TYR A 6 5.57 -1.55 35.54
N PRO A 7 5.02 -1.17 36.71
CA PRO A 7 3.60 -0.91 36.85
C PRO A 7 3.30 0.41 36.13
N GLN A 8 2.87 0.31 34.85
CA GLN A 8 2.41 1.48 34.12
C GLN A 8 1.17 2.05 34.80
N THR A 9 1.21 3.35 35.06
CA THR A 9 0.03 4.05 35.58
C THR A 9 -1.09 3.98 34.53
N PRO A 10 -2.38 3.95 34.93
CA PRO A 10 -3.51 3.89 33.99
C PRO A 10 -3.46 5.00 32.92
N ARG A 11 -2.90 6.15 33.28
CA ARG A 11 -2.67 7.29 32.37
C ARG A 11 -1.65 6.99 31.28
N GLN A 12 -0.58 6.27 31.60
CA GLN A 12 0.43 5.85 30.61
C GLN A 12 -0.15 4.82 29.64
N LEU A 13 -0.93 3.86 30.14
CA LEU A 13 -1.63 2.89 29.29
C LEU A 13 -2.62 3.59 28.34
N GLY A 14 -3.39 4.56 28.85
CA GLY A 14 -4.28 5.36 28.03
C GLY A 14 -3.55 6.14 26.94
N ALA A 15 -2.43 6.79 27.28
CA ALA A 15 -1.61 7.51 26.31
C ALA A 15 -1.04 6.60 25.21
N THR A 16 -0.53 5.42 25.59
CA THR A 16 -0.03 4.42 24.63
C THR A 16 -1.15 3.93 23.71
N ALA A 17 -2.33 3.63 24.26
CA ALA A 17 -3.48 3.20 23.45
C ALA A 17 -3.91 4.28 22.45
N VAL A 18 -3.98 5.55 22.88
CA VAL A 18 -4.32 6.67 22.00
C VAL A 18 -3.30 6.82 20.88
N LEU A 19 -2.00 6.79 21.20
CA LEU A 19 -0.94 6.88 20.19
C LEU A 19 -0.98 5.71 19.20
N PHE A 20 -1.28 4.51 19.68
CA PHE A 20 -1.40 3.34 18.83
C PHE A 20 -2.59 3.47 17.86
N VAL A 21 -3.77 3.82 18.36
CA VAL A 21 -4.96 4.05 17.53
C VAL A 21 -4.71 5.17 16.52
N ALA A 22 -4.10 6.29 16.95
CA ALA A 22 -3.73 7.38 16.07
C ALA A 22 -2.77 6.92 14.97
N GLY A 23 -1.73 6.15 15.31
CA GLY A 23 -0.78 5.60 14.34
C GLY A 23 -1.44 4.68 13.31
N VAL A 24 -2.28 3.73 13.75
CA VAL A 24 -3.01 2.82 12.85
C VAL A 24 -3.95 3.61 11.93
N SER A 25 -4.67 4.61 12.46
CA SER A 25 -5.55 5.46 11.65
C SER A 25 -4.79 6.27 10.59
N LEU A 26 -3.64 6.85 10.94
CA LEU A 26 -2.77 7.57 10.00
C LEU A 26 -2.23 6.65 8.91
N MET A 27 -1.78 5.44 9.26
CA MET A 27 -1.33 4.46 8.26
C MET A 27 -2.47 4.04 7.32
N GLY A 28 -3.66 3.75 7.85
CA GLY A 28 -4.82 3.37 7.04
C GLY A 28 -5.25 4.49 6.08
N ALA A 29 -5.33 5.72 6.56
CA ALA A 29 -5.65 6.89 5.73
C ALA A 29 -4.57 7.14 4.67
N GLY A 30 -3.30 7.05 5.04
CA GLY A 30 -2.17 7.18 4.11
C GLY A 30 -2.19 6.11 3.02
N ALA A 31 -2.47 4.85 3.39
CA ALA A 31 -2.62 3.77 2.42
C ALA A 31 -3.80 4.02 1.47
N HIS A 32 -4.96 4.44 1.99
CA HIS A 32 -6.13 4.75 1.15
C HIS A 32 -5.83 5.85 0.13
N LEU A 33 -5.18 6.93 0.56
CA LEU A 33 -4.75 8.03 -0.32
C LEU A 33 -3.64 7.62 -1.30
N ALA A 34 -2.74 6.72 -0.89
CA ALA A 34 -1.72 6.20 -1.78
C ALA A 34 -2.34 5.37 -2.90
N TYR A 35 -3.32 4.51 -2.59
CA TYR A 35 -3.96 3.63 -3.57
C TYR A 35 -4.99 4.34 -4.46
N SER A 36 -5.58 5.46 -4.05
CA SER A 36 -6.57 6.18 -4.87
C SER A 36 -6.01 6.67 -6.21
N ASN A 37 -4.71 6.96 -6.28
CA ASN A 37 -4.04 7.41 -7.51
C ASN A 37 -3.30 6.30 -8.27
N VAL A 38 -3.15 5.12 -7.66
CA VAL A 38 -2.46 3.98 -8.26
C VAL A 38 -3.24 3.44 -9.46
N GLU A 39 -4.57 3.50 -9.43
CA GLU A 39 -5.40 2.99 -10.54
C GLU A 39 -5.13 3.73 -11.86
N ALA A 40 -5.01 5.05 -11.83
CA ALA A 40 -4.71 5.85 -13.03
C ALA A 40 -3.29 5.57 -13.56
N GLN A 41 -2.31 5.38 -12.66
CA GLN A 41 -0.95 4.99 -13.05
C GLN A 41 -0.91 3.57 -13.61
N GLN A 42 -1.63 2.63 -12.99
CA GLN A 42 -1.77 1.25 -13.46
C GLN A 42 -2.45 1.20 -14.83
N ALA A 43 -3.49 2.01 -15.08
CA ALA A 43 -4.16 2.09 -16.38
C ALA A 43 -3.20 2.52 -17.50
N ARG A 44 -2.37 3.54 -17.25
CA ARG A 44 -1.36 4.01 -18.21
C ARG A 44 -0.29 2.96 -18.50
N VAL A 45 0.21 2.29 -17.45
CA VAL A 45 1.21 1.21 -17.60
C VAL A 45 0.60 0.01 -18.32
N LYS A 46 -0.64 -0.35 -18.00
CA LYS A 46 -1.38 -1.44 -18.66
C LYS A 46 -1.57 -1.15 -20.15
N ALA A 47 -2.02 0.06 -20.52
CA ALA A 47 -2.18 0.45 -21.92
C ALA A 47 -0.87 0.35 -22.72
N ARG A 48 0.26 0.79 -22.15
CA ARG A 48 1.59 0.65 -22.78
C ARG A 48 1.99 -0.82 -22.96
N ARG A 49 1.77 -1.64 -21.93
CA ARG A 49 2.09 -3.06 -21.97
C ARG A 49 1.25 -3.78 -23.03
N ASP A 50 -0.04 -3.46 -23.11
CA ASP A 50 -0.96 -4.08 -24.06
C ASP A 50 -0.57 -3.68 -25.51
N PHE A 51 -0.22 -2.41 -25.75
CA PHE A 51 0.34 -1.98 -27.03
C PHE A 51 1.61 -2.75 -27.43
N VAL A 52 2.57 -2.92 -26.50
CA VAL A 52 3.81 -3.65 -26.76
C VAL A 52 3.52 -5.12 -27.08
N LYS A 53 2.60 -5.76 -26.34
CA LYS A 53 2.18 -7.14 -26.60
C LYS A 53 1.54 -7.30 -27.97
N ASP A 54 0.61 -6.40 -28.33
CA ASP A 54 -0.02 -6.42 -29.65
C ASP A 54 1.00 -6.21 -30.77
N ARG A 55 1.98 -5.32 -30.56
CA ARG A 55 3.07 -5.12 -31.52
C ARG A 55 3.94 -6.37 -31.65
N LEU A 56 4.32 -7.00 -30.54
CA LEU A 56 5.10 -8.24 -30.57
C LEU A 56 4.34 -9.37 -31.26
N ARG A 57 3.04 -9.49 -31.02
CA ARG A 57 2.21 -10.52 -31.64
C ARG A 57 2.16 -10.36 -33.15
N ARG A 58 1.94 -9.14 -33.65
CA ARG A 58 1.98 -8.86 -35.09
C ARG A 58 3.34 -9.20 -35.71
N LEU A 59 4.43 -8.86 -35.03
CA LEU A 59 5.77 -9.19 -35.52
C LEU A 59 6.02 -10.70 -35.57
N LEU A 60 5.44 -11.47 -34.65
CA LEU A 60 5.54 -12.93 -34.67
C LEU A 60 4.67 -13.53 -35.77
N ASP A 61 3.43 -13.06 -35.91
CA ASP A 61 2.51 -13.49 -36.97
C ASP A 61 3.03 -13.15 -38.38
N ASP A 62 3.85 -12.10 -38.54
CA ASP A 62 4.49 -11.72 -39.81
C ASP A 62 5.73 -12.60 -40.15
N ILE A 63 6.25 -13.37 -39.19
CA ILE A 63 7.44 -14.23 -39.36
C ILE A 63 7.07 -15.68 -39.72
N ASP A 64 5.91 -16.15 -39.25
CA ASP A 64 5.35 -17.49 -39.53
C ASP A 64 4.62 -17.55 -40.90
#